data_AF-A0A1V4UU70-F1
#
_entry.id   AF-A0A1V4UU70-F1
#
_cell.length_a   1.000
_cell.length_b   1.000
_cell.length_c   1.000
_cell.angle_alpha   90.00
_cell.angle_beta   90.00
_cell.angle_gamma   90.00
#
_symmetry.space_group_name_H-M   'P 1'
#
loop_
_entity.id
_entity.type
_entity.pdbx_description
1 polymer ?
#
loop_
_entity_poly.entity_id
_entity_poly.type
_entity_poly.pdbx_seq_one_letter_code
_entity_poly.pdbx_strand_id
1 'polypeptide(L)'
;MVAARYGAMVSSHLDIPCRVISRHHADRDHPAVSAASIIAKVERDRSVGALREEFGEIGSGYPSDPCTVRFLEEYFSIHMGPPPIARRSWETVRALAARQEQASLLDFPGRGTE
;
A
#
# COMPACT_ATOMS: atom_id res chain seq x y z
N MET A 1 17.94 20.26 3.73
CA MET A 1 17.22 19.74 2.54
C MET A 1 16.90 18.26 2.76
N VAL A 2 15.65 17.84 2.59
CA VAL A 2 15.15 16.46 2.91
C VAL A 2 15.95 15.37 2.18
N ALA A 3 16.29 15.59 0.91
CA ALA A 3 17.06 14.64 0.12
C ALA A 3 18.44 14.33 0.73
N ALA A 4 19.18 15.35 1.19
CA ALA A 4 20.49 15.16 1.82
C ALA A 4 20.40 14.32 3.11
N ARG A 5 19.36 14.55 3.93
CA ARG A 5 19.12 13.75 5.14
C ARG A 5 18.86 12.29 4.81
N TYR A 6 18.09 12.02 3.76
CA TYR A 6 17.83 10.65 3.31
C TYR A 6 19.12 9.95 2.85
N GLY A 7 19.98 10.63 2.10
CA GLY A 7 21.27 10.09 1.69
C GLY A 7 22.18 9.72 2.87
N ALA A 8 22.23 10.57 3.90
CA ALA A 8 22.97 10.29 5.13
C ALA A 8 22.39 9.08 5.89
N MET A 9 21.06 8.96 5.97
CA MET A 9 20.40 7.81 6.57
C MET A 9 20.72 6.52 5.82
N VAL A 10 20.66 6.51 4.48
CA VAL A 10 21.04 5.31 3.71
C VAL A 10 22.50 4.96 3.95
N SER A 11 23.40 5.96 3.93
CA SER A 11 24.82 5.74 4.16
C SER A 11 25.14 5.15 5.54
N SER A 12 24.34 5.46 6.58
CA SER A 12 24.55 4.91 7.93
C SER A 12 24.19 3.43 8.06
N HIS A 13 23.53 2.85 7.06
CA HIS A 13 23.13 1.44 7.01
C HIS A 13 24.00 0.61 6.03
N LEU A 14 25.06 1.20 5.47
CA LEU A 14 25.97 0.49 4.56
C LEU A 14 27.19 -0.01 5.34
N ASP A 15 27.45 -1.31 5.25
CA ASP A 15 28.65 -1.93 5.84
C ASP A 15 29.94 -1.51 5.10
N ILE A 16 29.80 -1.13 3.82
CA ILE A 16 30.91 -0.73 2.95
C ILE A 16 30.81 0.77 2.70
N PRO A 17 31.90 1.55 2.93
CA PRO A 17 31.94 2.96 2.60
C PRO A 17 31.59 3.21 1.13
N CYS A 18 30.49 3.91 0.89
CA CYS A 18 29.99 4.24 -0.45
C CYS A 18 29.51 5.68 -0.49
N ARG A 19 29.79 6.38 -1.60
CA ARG A 19 29.30 7.74 -1.80
C ARG A 19 27.81 7.71 -2.13
N VAL A 20 26.97 8.15 -1.20
CA VAL A 20 25.52 8.25 -1.39
C VAL A 20 25.12 9.67 -1.82
N ILE A 21 24.45 9.79 -2.96
CA ILE A 21 23.85 11.04 -3.43
C ILE A 21 22.34 10.84 -3.54
N SER A 22 21.57 11.65 -2.84
CA SER A 22 20.11 11.60 -2.84
C SER A 22 19.53 12.89 -3.41
N ARG A 23 18.58 12.74 -4.33
CA ARG A 23 17.90 13.82 -5.06
C ARG A 23 16.44 13.45 -5.31
N HIS A 24 15.57 14.45 -5.36
CA HIS A 24 14.21 14.27 -5.88
C HIS A 24 14.27 14.00 -7.39
N HIS A 25 13.43 13.09 -7.88
CA HIS A 25 13.33 12.74 -9.31
C HIS A 25 14.66 12.32 -9.97
N ALA A 26 15.55 11.67 -9.21
CA ALA A 26 16.86 11.25 -9.72
C ALA A 26 16.78 10.30 -10.94
N ASP A 27 15.66 9.60 -11.09
CA ASP A 27 15.38 8.71 -12.23
C ASP A 27 15.15 9.44 -13.56
N ARG A 28 14.90 10.76 -13.52
CA ARG A 28 14.82 11.61 -14.72
C ARG A 28 16.18 11.89 -15.34
N ASP A 29 17.17 12.15 -14.50
CA ASP A 29 18.45 12.74 -14.92
C ASP A 29 19.63 11.75 -14.86
N HIS A 30 19.48 10.63 -14.15
CA HIS A 30 20.55 9.64 -13.97
C HIS A 30 20.16 8.29 -14.61
N PRO A 31 20.81 7.86 -15.71
CA PRO A 31 20.46 6.62 -16.42
C PRO A 31 20.44 5.36 -15.55
N ALA A 32 21.40 5.21 -14.63
CA ALA A 32 21.43 4.06 -13.72
C ALA A 32 20.22 4.04 -12.77
N VAL A 33 19.79 5.21 -12.27
CA VAL A 33 18.60 5.32 -11.42
C VAL A 33 17.32 5.12 -12.23
N SER A 34 17.31 5.57 -13.50
CA SER A 34 16.23 5.31 -14.45
C SER A 34 16.06 3.81 -14.71
N ALA A 35 17.16 3.10 -14.96
CA ALA A 35 17.14 1.64 -15.12
C ALA A 35 16.61 0.94 -13.87
N ALA A 36 17.05 1.33 -12.66
CA ALA A 36 16.52 0.81 -11.41
C ALA A 36 15.01 1.09 -11.25
N SER A 37 14.55 2.27 -11.66
CA SER A 37 13.14 2.68 -11.66
C SER A 37 12.29 1.80 -12.60
N ILE A 38 12.81 1.44 -13.78
CA ILE A 38 12.16 0.51 -14.73
C ILE A 38 12.05 -0.88 -14.11
N ILE A 39 13.16 -1.44 -13.60
CA ILE A 39 13.17 -2.77 -12.98
C ILE A 39 12.15 -2.84 -11.85
N ALA A 40 12.17 -1.86 -10.93
CA ALA A 40 11.24 -1.84 -9.80
C ALA A 40 9.76 -1.79 -10.23
N LYS A 41 9.43 -1.03 -11.28
CA LYS A 41 8.06 -0.94 -11.79
C LYS A 41 7.62 -2.22 -12.49
N VAL A 42 8.47 -2.81 -13.31
CA VAL A 42 8.17 -4.08 -14.00
C VAL A 42 7.94 -5.20 -12.98
N GLU A 43 8.79 -5.31 -11.96
CA GLU A 43 8.60 -6.31 -10.89
C GLU A 43 7.34 -6.05 -10.05
N ARG A 44 7.01 -4.78 -9.78
CA ARG A 44 5.74 -4.41 -9.15
C ARG A 44 4.56 -4.88 -9.98
N ASP A 45 4.55 -4.57 -11.28
CA ASP A 45 3.42 -4.89 -12.15
C ASP A 45 3.26 -6.41 -12.30
N ARG A 46 4.36 -7.16 -12.38
CA ARG A 46 4.36 -8.64 -12.31
C ARG A 46 3.77 -9.16 -11.00
N SER A 47 4.16 -8.58 -9.87
CA SER A 47 3.64 -8.96 -8.55
C SER A 47 2.13 -8.70 -8.45
N VAL A 48 1.65 -7.55 -8.94
CA VAL A 48 0.21 -7.26 -8.99
C VAL A 48 -0.51 -8.21 -9.94
N GLY A 49 0.12 -8.59 -11.06
CA GLY A 49 -0.39 -9.62 -11.97
C GLY A 49 -0.61 -10.96 -11.27
N ALA A 50 0.39 -11.45 -10.53
CA ALA A 50 0.27 -12.69 -9.77
C ALA A 50 -0.84 -12.61 -8.69
N LEU A 51 -0.97 -11.46 -8.01
CA LEU A 51 -2.06 -11.26 -7.06
C LEU A 51 -3.44 -11.25 -7.72
N ARG A 52 -3.56 -10.78 -8.97
CA ARG A 52 -4.82 -10.84 -9.73
C ARG A 52 -5.23 -12.27 -10.07
N GLU A 53 -4.26 -13.16 -10.29
CA GLU A 53 -4.55 -14.58 -10.52
C GLU A 53 -5.14 -15.26 -9.27
N GLU A 54 -4.72 -14.84 -8.08
CA GLU A 54 -5.19 -15.40 -6.80
C GLU A 54 -6.47 -14.73 -6.28
N PHE A 55 -6.57 -13.40 -6.35
CA PHE A 55 -7.65 -12.60 -5.74
C PHE A 55 -8.67 -12.05 -6.74
N GLY A 56 -8.48 -12.27 -8.05
CA GLY A 56 -9.31 -11.70 -9.11
C GLY A 56 -8.98 -10.24 -9.44
N GLU A 57 -9.96 -9.46 -9.91
CA GLU A 57 -9.72 -8.07 -10.32
C GLU A 57 -9.55 -7.15 -9.11
N ILE A 58 -8.30 -6.91 -8.72
CA ILE A 58 -7.93 -6.04 -7.58
C ILE A 58 -7.63 -4.59 -7.97
N GLY A 59 -7.69 -4.24 -9.26
CA GLY A 59 -7.28 -2.92 -9.76
C GLY A 59 -5.76 -2.68 -9.66
N SER A 60 -5.38 -1.41 -9.60
CA SER A 60 -3.98 -0.93 -9.57
C SER A 60 -3.33 -0.97 -8.18
N GLY A 61 -4.12 -1.20 -7.13
CA GLY A 61 -3.68 -1.14 -5.74
C GLY A 61 -3.63 0.28 -5.15
N TYR A 62 -4.09 1.30 -5.88
CA TYR A 62 -4.15 2.68 -5.39
C TYR A 62 -5.56 3.07 -4.93
N PRO A 63 -5.71 3.91 -3.88
CA PRO A 63 -6.99 4.45 -3.44
C PRO A 63 -7.74 5.28 -4.48
N SER A 64 -7.01 5.85 -5.43
CA SER A 64 -7.60 6.64 -6.53
C SER A 64 -8.23 5.77 -7.62
N ASP A 65 -8.02 4.45 -7.57
CA ASP A 65 -8.59 3.53 -8.55
C ASP A 65 -9.89 2.92 -8.00
N PRO A 66 -11.04 3.20 -8.64
CA PRO A 66 -12.33 2.66 -8.23
C PRO A 66 -12.38 1.14 -8.18
N CYS A 67 -11.64 0.43 -9.04
CA CYS A 67 -11.58 -1.04 -9.01
C CYS A 67 -10.90 -1.55 -7.72
N THR A 68 -9.85 -0.86 -7.26
CA THR A 68 -9.16 -1.21 -6.02
C THR A 68 -10.06 -0.98 -4.81
N VAL A 69 -10.78 0.15 -4.78
CA VAL A 69 -11.71 0.47 -3.67
C VAL A 69 -12.85 -0.56 -3.62
N ARG A 70 -13.46 -0.87 -4.77
CA ARG A 70 -14.54 -1.86 -4.86
C ARG A 70 -14.07 -3.24 -4.38
N PHE A 71 -12.90 -3.71 -4.84
CA PHE A 71 -12.33 -4.97 -4.39
C PHE A 71 -12.19 -5.02 -2.86
N LEU A 72 -11.69 -3.95 -2.23
CA LEU A 72 -11.55 -3.90 -0.78
C LEU A 72 -12.92 -3.92 -0.08
N GLU A 73 -13.88 -3.12 -0.53
CA GLU A 73 -15.24 -3.09 0.02
C GLU A 73 -15.93 -4.46 -0.03
N GLU A 74 -15.87 -5.12 -1.18
CA GLU A 74 -16.40 -6.47 -1.40
C GLU A 74 -15.71 -7.48 -0.47
N TYR A 75 -14.38 -7.45 -0.40
CA TYR A 75 -13.64 -8.37 0.46
C TYR A 75 -14.00 -8.20 1.94
N PHE A 76 -14.08 -6.96 2.42
CA PHE A 76 -14.48 -6.65 3.80
C PHE A 76 -15.88 -7.16 4.11
N SER A 77 -16.82 -7.04 3.17
CA SER A 77 -18.21 -7.51 3.35
C SER A 77 -18.31 -9.03 3.56
N ILE A 78 -17.35 -9.80 3.01
CA ILE A 78 -17.34 -11.26 3.08
C ILE A 78 -16.51 -11.77 4.27
N HIS A 79 -15.35 -11.17 4.54
CA HIS A 79 -14.33 -11.76 5.44
C HIS A 79 -14.19 -11.05 6.80
N MET A 80 -14.98 -10.00 7.07
CA MET A 80 -14.89 -9.23 8.32
C MET A 80 -13.47 -8.71 8.63
N GLY A 81 -12.75 -8.30 7.58
CA GLY A 81 -11.39 -7.77 7.70
C GLY A 81 -10.71 -7.58 6.34
N PRO A 82 -9.53 -6.93 6.32
CA PRO A 82 -8.81 -6.67 5.08
C PRO A 82 -8.19 -7.94 4.50
N PRO A 83 -8.06 -8.04 3.16
CA PRO A 83 -7.32 -9.14 2.55
C PRO A 83 -5.85 -9.11 3.01
N PRO A 84 -5.16 -10.27 3.04
CA PRO A 84 -3.77 -10.34 3.49
C PRO A 84 -2.81 -9.49 2.66
N ILE A 85 -3.18 -9.20 1.41
CA ILE A 85 -2.43 -8.35 0.48
C ILE A 85 -2.59 -6.84 0.77
N ALA A 86 -3.56 -6.45 1.60
CA ALA A 86 -3.82 -5.06 1.93
C ALA A 86 -2.94 -4.54 3.05
N ARG A 87 -2.45 -3.31 2.89
CA ARG A 87 -1.67 -2.61 3.90
C ARG A 87 -2.58 -2.04 4.97
N ARG A 88 -2.64 -2.69 6.14
CA ARG A 88 -3.54 -2.32 7.26
C ARG A 88 -3.38 -0.87 7.75
N SER A 89 -2.19 -0.30 7.63
CA SER A 89 -1.93 1.08 8.03
C SER A 89 -2.42 2.15 7.03
N TRP A 90 -2.83 1.75 5.83
CA TRP A 90 -3.32 2.69 4.83
C TRP A 90 -4.70 3.21 5.19
N GLU A 91 -4.92 4.50 4.97
CA GLU A 91 -6.14 5.19 5.39
C GLU A 91 -7.41 4.57 4.80
N THR A 92 -7.38 4.17 3.53
CA THR A 92 -8.50 3.47 2.88
C THR A 92 -8.88 2.19 3.63
N VAL A 93 -7.89 1.40 4.05
CA VAL A 93 -8.12 0.14 4.77
C VAL A 93 -8.59 0.40 6.20
N ARG A 94 -8.00 1.38 6.89
CA ARG A 94 -8.42 1.80 8.24
C ARG A 94 -9.85 2.32 8.26
N ALA A 95 -10.23 3.14 7.29
CA ALA A 95 -11.58 3.70 7.16
C ALA A 95 -12.63 2.60 6.92
N LEU A 96 -12.33 1.62 6.06
CA LEU A 96 -13.20 0.47 5.83
C LEU A 96 -13.36 -0.40 7.09
N ALA A 97 -12.26 -0.67 7.80
CA ALA A 97 -12.31 -1.41 9.05
C ALA A 97 -13.16 -0.70 10.12
N ALA A 98 -12.94 0.61 10.33
CA ALA A 98 -13.70 1.40 11.28
C ALA A 98 -15.20 1.45 10.93
N ARG A 99 -15.54 1.55 9.64
CA ARG A 99 -16.93 1.54 9.18
C ARG A 99 -17.62 0.20 9.47
N GLN A 100 -16.93 -0.92 9.31
CA GLN A 100 -17.46 -2.25 9.62
C GLN A 100 -17.70 -2.45 11.11
N GLU A 101 -16.77 -1.99 11.96
CA GLU A 101 -16.95 -2.00 13.43
C GLU A 101 -18.18 -1.19 13.84
N GLN A 102 -18.37 0.01 13.27
CA GLN A 102 -19.55 0.83 13.54
C GLN A 102 -20.86 0.18 13.10
N ALA A 103 -20.89 -0.48 11.94
CA ALA A 103 -22.07 -1.22 11.49
C ALA A 103 -22.46 -2.31 12.49
N SER A 104 -21.48 -3.06 13.01
CA SER A 104 -21.73 -4.12 14.00
C SER A 104 -22.26 -3.61 15.35
N LEU A 105 -21.97 -2.35 15.70
CA LEU A 105 -22.44 -1.73 16.94
C LEU A 105 -23.92 -1.31 16.85
N LEU A 106 -24.39 -0.95 15.66
CA LEU A 106 -25.79 -0.59 15.41
C LEU A 106 -26.71 -1.82 15.39
N ASP A 107 -26.16 -3.00 15.10
CA ASP A 107 -26.88 -4.28 15.15
C ASP A 107 -26.97 -4.85 16.57
N PHE A 108 -26.50 -4.13 17.60
CA PHE A 108 -26.58 -4.58 18.98
C PHE A 108 -28.03 -4.51 19.48
N PRO A 109 -28.70 -5.64 19.76
CA PRO A 109 -30.02 -5.61 20.36
C PRO A 109 -29.82 -5.13 21.80
N GLY A 110 -30.14 -3.86 22.06
CA GLY A 110 -30.15 -3.33 23.41
C GLY A 110 -30.95 -4.27 24.30
N ARG A 111 -30.34 -4.77 25.38
CA ARG A 111 -31.10 -5.40 26.46
C ARG A 111 -32.13 -4.37 26.88
N GLY A 112 -33.39 -4.63 26.57
CA GLY A 112 -34.49 -4.03 27.29
C GLY A 112 -34.27 -4.36 28.75
N THR A 113 -34.00 -3.34 29.55
CA THR A 113 -34.14 -3.42 30.99
C THR A 113 -35.30 -2.52 31.35
N GLU A 114 -36.29 -3.20 31.91
CA GLU A 114 -37.48 -2.71 32.61
C GLU A 114 -37.19 -1.58 33.60
#